data_AF-A0A2V8ZB64-F1
#
_entry.id   AF-A0A2V8ZB64-F1
#
_cell.length_a   1.000
_cell.length_b   1.000
_cell.length_c   1.000
_cell.angle_alpha   90.00
_cell.angle_beta   90.00
_cell.angle_gamma   90.00
#
_symmetry.space_group_name_H-M   'P 1'
#
loop_
_entity.id
_entity.type
_entity.pdbx_description
1 polymer ?
#
loop_
_entity_poly.entity_id
_entity_poly.type
_entity_poly.pdbx_seq_one_letter_code
_entity_poly.pdbx_strand_id
1 'polypeptide(L)'
;MKRQKYFMFFLIGFVLSAVAIAYPTKKASAHGGDSQFIAESSLLAGLAPGAAFPFIDTTPHKIAQAHIAITDSSSDCHPGAAPPDNIKVLVGQAGVALVSVMDKTTNTGISTTASQCVFHVTINAGQAGVPATVTDIVVLNGGPAALTGINTVTASATVRVDEFESTLHEHGQGVSARVGD
;
A
#
# COMPACT_ATOMS: atom_id res chain seq x y z
N MET A 1 -20.76 -26.16 -57.66
CA MET A 1 -20.02 -24.87 -57.55
C MET A 1 -20.49 -23.94 -56.41
N LYS A 2 -21.77 -23.88 -56.01
CA LYS A 2 -22.23 -22.95 -54.93
C LYS A 2 -21.74 -23.34 -53.52
N ARG A 3 -21.75 -24.63 -53.16
CA ARG A 3 -21.37 -25.15 -51.84
C ARG A 3 -19.88 -24.93 -51.48
N GLN A 4 -19.03 -24.93 -52.51
CA GLN A 4 -17.57 -24.75 -52.39
C GLN A 4 -17.19 -23.29 -52.08
N LYS A 5 -17.96 -22.32 -52.59
CA LYS A 5 -17.77 -20.89 -52.29
C LYS A 5 -18.06 -20.59 -50.83
N TYR A 6 -19.16 -21.12 -50.27
CA TYR A 6 -19.51 -20.92 -48.86
C TYR A 6 -18.47 -21.51 -47.90
N PHE A 7 -17.94 -22.70 -48.23
CA PHE A 7 -16.90 -23.33 -47.41
C PHE A 7 -15.60 -22.51 -47.38
N MET A 8 -15.24 -21.90 -48.52
CA MET A 8 -14.08 -21.03 -48.63
C MET A 8 -14.24 -19.73 -47.85
N PHE A 9 -15.44 -19.12 -47.85
CA PHE A 9 -15.74 -17.95 -47.03
C PHE A 9 -15.68 -18.26 -45.52
N PHE A 10 -16.17 -19.43 -45.11
CA PHE A 10 -16.07 -19.88 -43.72
C PHE A 10 -14.62 -20.09 -43.26
N LEU A 11 -13.79 -20.71 -44.10
CA LEU A 11 -12.37 -20.92 -43.79
C LEU A 11 -11.61 -19.59 -43.66
N ILE A 12 -11.86 -18.63 -44.54
CA ILE A 12 -11.22 -17.30 -44.46
C ILE A 12 -11.64 -16.57 -43.18
N GLY A 13 -12.94 -16.60 -42.83
CA GLY A 13 -13.43 -16.02 -41.58
C GLY A 13 -12.84 -16.67 -40.34
N PHE A 14 -12.68 -18.00 -40.36
CA PHE A 14 -12.09 -18.75 -39.25
C PHE A 14 -10.60 -18.44 -39.07
N VAL A 15 -9.83 -18.35 -40.16
CA VAL A 15 -8.42 -18.00 -40.12
C VAL A 15 -8.21 -16.56 -39.63
N LEU A 16 -9.02 -15.61 -40.08
CA LEU A 16 -8.95 -14.22 -39.60
C LEU A 16 -9.31 -14.11 -38.11
N SER A 17 -10.26 -14.91 -37.63
CA SER A 17 -10.63 -14.96 -36.21
C SER A 17 -9.51 -15.57 -35.36
N ALA A 18 -8.86 -16.63 -35.83
CA ALA A 18 -7.74 -17.27 -35.14
C ALA A 18 -6.51 -16.34 -35.04
N VAL A 19 -6.26 -15.53 -36.07
CA VAL A 19 -5.18 -14.53 -36.06
C VAL A 19 -5.46 -13.41 -35.04
N ALA A 20 -6.71 -12.95 -34.91
CA ALA A 20 -7.07 -11.92 -33.94
C ALA A 20 -6.91 -12.36 -32.47
N ILE A 21 -7.01 -13.67 -32.18
CA ILE A 21 -6.81 -14.23 -30.82
C ILE A 21 -5.32 -14.46 -30.53
N ALA A 22 -4.50 -14.68 -31.56
CA ALA A 22 -3.07 -14.91 -31.43
C ALA A 22 -2.24 -13.62 -31.27
N TYR A 23 -2.82 -12.45 -31.60
CA TYR A 23 -2.18 -11.19 -31.24
C TYR A 23 -2.34 -10.95 -29.74
N PRO A 24 -1.24 -10.86 -28.96
CA PRO A 24 -1.34 -10.41 -27.60
C PRO A 24 -1.93 -9.02 -27.66
N THR A 25 -3.18 -8.87 -27.21
CA THR A 25 -3.74 -7.57 -26.89
C THR A 25 -2.76 -6.98 -25.89
N LYS A 26 -1.92 -6.04 -26.33
CA LYS A 26 -1.15 -5.19 -25.42
C LYS A 26 -2.21 -4.66 -24.47
N LYS A 27 -2.17 -5.11 -23.22
CA LYS A 27 -3.04 -4.55 -22.20
C LYS A 27 -2.80 -3.06 -22.27
N ALA A 28 -3.88 -2.29 -22.40
CA ALA A 28 -3.83 -0.87 -22.17
C ALA A 28 -3.31 -0.72 -20.73
N SER A 29 -1.99 -0.54 -20.59
CA SER A 29 -1.41 -0.07 -19.36
C SER A 29 -1.94 1.34 -19.25
N ALA A 30 -2.93 1.52 -18.37
CA ALA A 30 -3.20 2.84 -17.87
C ALA A 30 -1.86 3.32 -17.31
N HIS A 31 -1.29 4.35 -17.91
CA HIS A 31 -0.11 5.02 -17.41
C HIS A 31 -0.51 5.74 -16.11
N GLY A 32 -0.72 4.97 -15.05
CA GLY A 32 -0.85 5.42 -13.69
C GLY A 32 0.52 5.25 -13.07
N GLY A 33 1.08 6.34 -12.52
CA GLY A 33 2.40 6.30 -11.89
C GLY A 33 2.54 5.10 -10.95
N ASP A 34 3.71 4.48 -10.99
CA ASP A 34 3.98 3.22 -10.32
C ASP A 34 3.61 3.33 -8.84
N SER A 35 2.53 2.66 -8.48
CA SER A 35 2.05 2.60 -7.11
C SER A 35 1.89 1.16 -6.70
N GLN A 36 2.44 0.85 -5.53
CA GLN A 36 2.40 -0.47 -4.93
C GLN A 36 1.43 -0.47 -3.76
N PHE A 37 0.63 -1.52 -3.65
CA PHE A 37 -0.19 -1.75 -2.46
C PHE A 37 0.51 -2.74 -1.53
N ILE A 38 0.64 -2.38 -0.26
CA ILE A 38 1.19 -3.21 0.81
C ILE A 38 0.08 -3.47 1.82
N ALA A 39 0.00 -4.69 2.36
CA ALA A 39 -0.89 -5.03 3.46
C ALA A 39 -0.17 -5.91 4.47
N GLU A 40 -0.23 -5.54 5.75
CA GLU A 40 0.49 -6.21 6.84
C GLU A 40 -0.39 -6.35 8.07
N SER A 41 -0.09 -7.35 8.90
CA SER A 41 -0.74 -7.55 10.19
C SER A 41 0.23 -8.16 11.18
N SER A 42 0.19 -7.69 12.43
CA SER A 42 1.04 -8.18 13.51
C SER A 42 0.32 -8.23 14.85
N LEU A 43 0.73 -9.18 15.69
CA LEU A 43 0.39 -9.24 17.11
C LEU A 43 1.51 -8.51 17.87
N LEU A 44 1.15 -7.51 18.68
CA LEU A 44 2.11 -6.68 19.41
C LEU A 44 2.47 -7.25 20.79
N ALA A 45 2.21 -8.53 21.01
CA ALA A 45 2.42 -9.20 22.29
C ALA A 45 3.89 -9.05 22.76
N GLY A 46 4.08 -8.59 23.99
CA GLY A 46 5.40 -8.43 24.58
C GLY A 46 6.15 -7.17 24.15
N LEU A 47 5.55 -6.29 23.34
CA LEU A 47 6.14 -4.99 23.04
C LEU A 47 6.29 -4.19 24.35
N ALA A 48 7.55 -3.97 24.77
CA ALA A 48 7.87 -3.38 26.07
C ALA A 48 7.42 -1.90 26.17
N PRO A 49 7.26 -1.34 27.38
CA PRO A 49 7.00 0.08 27.59
C PRO A 49 8.00 0.96 26.85
N GLY A 50 7.51 1.93 26.07
CA GLY A 50 8.34 2.84 25.26
C GLY A 50 9.00 2.20 24.03
N ALA A 51 8.81 0.89 23.79
CA ALA A 51 9.35 0.24 22.62
C ALA A 51 8.51 0.54 21.37
N ALA A 52 9.22 0.74 20.26
CA ALA A 52 8.66 0.96 18.94
C ALA A 52 8.76 -0.32 18.11
N PHE A 53 7.67 -0.67 17.43
CA PHE A 53 7.62 -1.74 16.44
C PHE A 53 7.55 -1.09 15.04
N PRO A 54 8.61 -1.21 14.21
CA PRO A 54 8.56 -0.74 12.83
C PRO A 54 7.57 -1.61 12.08
N PHE A 55 6.47 -1.00 11.64
CA PHE A 55 5.37 -1.77 11.09
C PHE A 55 5.36 -1.75 9.57
N ILE A 56 5.39 -0.57 8.95
CA ILE A 56 5.64 -0.46 7.51
C ILE A 56 6.84 0.47 7.34
N ASP A 57 7.93 -0.04 6.78
CA ASP A 57 9.09 0.72 6.34
C ASP A 57 9.22 0.53 4.83
N THR A 58 8.99 1.61 4.08
CA THR A 58 8.99 1.58 2.61
C THR A 58 10.19 2.31 2.05
N THR A 59 11.19 2.67 2.86
CA THR A 59 12.37 3.41 2.40
C THR A 59 13.00 2.72 1.18
N PRO A 60 13.23 3.42 0.05
CA PRO A 60 13.16 4.87 -0.16
C PRO A 60 11.82 5.40 -0.73
N HIS A 61 10.83 4.53 -0.92
CA HIS A 61 9.52 4.88 -1.49
C HIS A 61 8.63 5.58 -0.47
N LYS A 62 7.70 6.41 -0.96
CA LYS A 62 6.84 7.25 -0.12
C LYS A 62 5.45 6.64 0.01
N ILE A 63 4.94 6.57 1.23
CA ILE A 63 3.56 6.23 1.53
C ILE A 63 2.69 7.44 1.21
N ALA A 64 1.78 7.31 0.25
CA ALA A 64 0.81 8.35 -0.10
C ALA A 64 -0.42 8.29 0.80
N GLN A 65 -0.88 7.06 1.06
CA GLN A 65 -2.05 6.79 1.87
C GLN A 65 -1.84 5.49 2.64
N ALA A 66 -2.35 5.42 3.86
CA ALA A 66 -2.48 4.18 4.60
C ALA A 66 -3.75 4.14 5.43
N HIS A 67 -4.25 2.94 5.66
CA HIS A 67 -5.34 2.66 6.59
C HIS A 67 -4.87 1.62 7.59
N ILE A 68 -4.99 1.92 8.87
CA ILE A 68 -4.52 1.08 9.97
C ILE A 68 -5.70 0.80 10.89
N ALA A 69 -5.93 -0.47 11.19
CA ALA A 69 -6.82 -0.92 12.25
C ALA A 69 -5.98 -1.45 13.42
N ILE A 70 -6.22 -0.94 14.63
CA ILE A 70 -5.55 -1.37 15.85
C ILE A 70 -6.59 -1.89 16.83
N THR A 71 -6.31 -3.05 17.40
CA THR A 71 -7.13 -3.56 18.50
C THR A 71 -6.50 -3.23 19.86
N ASP A 72 -7.36 -2.87 20.81
CA ASP A 72 -6.95 -2.63 22.18
C ASP A 72 -8.01 -3.13 23.18
N SER A 73 -7.58 -3.44 24.40
CA SER A 73 -8.44 -3.96 25.47
C SER A 73 -9.32 -2.92 26.16
N SER A 74 -9.34 -1.66 25.68
CA SER A 74 -10.22 -0.62 26.20
C SER A 74 -11.68 -1.09 26.26
N SER A 75 -12.36 -0.74 27.35
CA SER A 75 -13.80 -0.94 27.51
C SER A 75 -14.63 0.20 26.91
N ASP A 76 -13.99 1.32 26.54
CA ASP A 76 -14.67 2.49 25.98
C ASP A 76 -14.77 2.37 24.45
N CYS A 77 -15.72 1.56 24.00
CA CYS A 77 -15.90 1.20 22.60
C CYS A 77 -17.09 1.94 21.96
N HIS A 78 -16.90 3.20 21.61
CA HIS A 78 -17.89 3.93 20.83
C HIS A 78 -17.22 4.91 19.85
N PRO A 79 -17.89 5.28 18.74
CA PRO A 79 -17.37 6.29 17.82
C PRO A 79 -17.00 7.58 18.56
N GLY A 80 -15.82 8.13 18.25
CA GLY A 80 -15.36 9.36 18.89
C GLY A 80 -14.80 9.22 20.31
N ALA A 81 -14.74 8.00 20.88
CA ALA A 81 -14.01 7.76 22.13
C ALA A 81 -12.51 8.00 21.92
N ALA A 82 -11.83 8.45 22.97
CA ALA A 82 -10.40 8.71 22.91
C ALA A 82 -9.63 7.40 22.63
N PRO A 83 -8.53 7.48 21.88
CA PRO A 83 -7.65 6.33 21.73
C PRO A 83 -7.01 5.95 23.07
N PRO A 84 -6.64 4.67 23.24
CA PRO A 84 -5.92 4.20 24.41
C PRO A 84 -4.54 4.88 24.49
N ASP A 85 -4.14 5.30 25.70
CA ASP A 85 -2.83 5.92 25.92
C ASP A 85 -1.66 4.95 25.69
N ASN A 86 -1.92 3.64 25.82
CA ASN A 86 -0.90 2.59 25.71
C ASN A 86 -0.48 2.29 24.28
N ILE A 87 -1.23 2.69 23.25
CA ILE A 87 -0.83 2.47 21.85
C ILE A 87 -0.88 3.77 21.07
N LYS A 88 0.22 4.05 20.37
CA LYS A 88 0.31 5.19 19.47
C LYS A 88 0.76 4.71 18.10
N VAL A 89 0.07 5.18 17.06
CA VAL A 89 0.58 5.13 15.69
C VAL A 89 1.40 6.37 15.46
N LEU A 90 2.65 6.18 15.10
CA LEU A 90 3.57 7.23 14.72
C LEU A 90 3.87 7.14 13.22
N VAL A 91 3.89 8.27 12.54
CA VAL A 91 4.18 8.34 11.10
C VAL A 91 5.21 9.41 10.80
N GLY A 92 6.01 9.19 9.77
CA GLY A 92 6.95 10.18 9.29
C GLY A 92 8.01 9.57 8.39
N GLN A 93 9.18 10.18 8.41
CA GLN A 93 10.32 9.74 7.63
C GLN A 93 11.33 9.01 8.52
N ALA A 94 11.87 7.90 8.01
CA ALA A 94 12.95 7.14 8.64
C ALA A 94 14.06 8.06 9.13
N GLY A 95 14.46 7.89 10.39
CA GLY A 95 15.58 8.64 11.00
C GLY A 95 15.32 10.12 11.27
N VAL A 96 14.11 10.64 11.06
CA VAL A 96 13.78 12.06 11.33
C VAL A 96 12.90 12.17 12.59
N ALA A 97 11.67 12.67 12.44
CA ALA A 97 10.71 12.84 13.50
C ALA A 97 9.43 12.14 13.08
N LEU A 98 8.85 11.39 14.01
CA LEU A 98 7.56 10.74 13.82
C LEU A 98 6.51 11.49 14.62
N VAL A 99 5.34 11.68 14.04
CA VAL A 99 4.20 12.33 14.69
C VAL A 99 3.12 11.32 15.02
N SER A 100 2.48 11.47 16.17
CA SER A 100 1.34 10.63 16.51
C SER A 100 0.09 11.08 15.76
N VAL A 101 -0.58 10.13 15.12
CA VAL A 101 -1.75 10.37 14.25
C VAL A 101 -3.00 9.64 14.70
N MET A 102 -2.92 8.99 15.86
CA MET A 102 -4.07 8.35 16.48
C MET A 102 -4.77 9.38 17.36
N ASP A 103 -6.04 9.65 17.06
CA ASP A 103 -6.87 10.56 17.84
C ASP A 103 -8.31 10.05 17.93
N LYS A 104 -9.17 10.77 18.68
CA LYS A 104 -10.56 10.37 18.86
C LYS A 104 -11.38 10.32 17.57
N THR A 105 -10.99 11.06 16.53
CA THR A 105 -11.70 11.08 15.24
C THR A 105 -11.49 9.79 14.45
N THR A 106 -10.43 9.04 14.79
CA THR A 106 -10.07 7.77 14.17
C THR A 106 -10.73 6.55 14.83
N ASN A 107 -11.42 6.72 15.95
CA ASN A 107 -12.12 5.62 16.61
C ASN A 107 -13.51 5.39 16.01
N THR A 108 -13.74 4.22 15.41
CA THR A 108 -15.05 3.83 14.88
C THR A 108 -15.89 3.04 15.88
N GLY A 109 -15.36 2.71 17.06
CA GLY A 109 -16.10 2.04 18.13
C GLY A 109 -16.58 0.63 17.77
N ILE A 110 -15.84 -0.10 16.94
CA ILE A 110 -16.19 -1.47 16.57
C ILE A 110 -15.58 -2.41 17.61
N SER A 111 -16.43 -3.23 18.23
CA SER A 111 -16.04 -4.27 19.18
C SER A 111 -16.40 -5.64 18.62
N THR A 112 -15.43 -6.55 18.60
CA THR A 112 -15.62 -7.97 18.26
C THR A 112 -15.98 -8.80 19.51
N THR A 113 -15.68 -8.27 20.70
CA THR A 113 -15.97 -8.82 22.03
C THR A 113 -16.03 -7.67 23.04
N ALA A 114 -16.82 -7.82 24.12
CA ALA A 114 -17.14 -6.75 25.10
C ALA A 114 -15.93 -6.05 25.78
N SER A 115 -14.70 -6.46 25.50
CA SER A 115 -13.46 -5.91 26.04
C SER A 115 -12.38 -5.70 24.98
N GLN A 116 -12.75 -5.56 23.70
CA GLN A 116 -11.82 -5.26 22.61
C GLN A 116 -12.42 -4.18 21.70
N CYS A 117 -11.66 -3.09 21.49
CA CYS A 117 -11.99 -1.98 20.61
C CYS A 117 -11.11 -2.02 19.36
N VAL A 118 -11.66 -1.64 18.20
CA VAL A 118 -10.89 -1.39 16.97
C VAL A 118 -10.82 0.11 16.66
N PHE A 119 -9.59 0.63 16.54
CA PHE A 119 -9.27 2.01 16.18
C PHE A 119 -8.78 2.08 14.74
N HIS A 120 -9.38 2.94 13.92
CA HIS A 120 -9.09 3.04 12.49
C HIS A 120 -8.39 4.35 12.15
N VAL A 121 -7.07 4.31 12.04
CA VAL A 121 -6.27 5.47 11.65
C VAL A 121 -6.18 5.53 10.13
N THR A 122 -6.60 6.65 9.55
CA THR A 122 -6.39 6.93 8.13
C THR A 122 -5.30 7.97 7.96
N ILE A 123 -4.26 7.62 7.23
CA ILE A 123 -3.11 8.45 6.97
C ILE A 123 -3.19 8.89 5.52
N ASN A 124 -3.17 10.20 5.30
CA ASN A 124 -2.95 10.78 3.99
C ASN A 124 -1.75 11.73 4.13
N ALA A 125 -0.69 11.49 3.37
CA ALA A 125 0.51 12.31 3.47
C ALA A 125 0.19 13.79 3.21
N GLY A 126 0.69 14.68 4.09
CA GLY A 126 0.46 16.12 4.02
C GLY A 126 -0.91 16.61 4.49
N GLN A 127 -1.72 15.76 5.13
CA GLN A 127 -3.06 16.10 5.61
C GLN A 127 -3.19 15.89 7.12
N ALA A 128 -4.05 16.68 7.78
CA ALA A 128 -4.43 16.48 9.19
C ALA A 128 -3.24 16.30 10.16
N GLY A 129 -2.13 17.04 9.94
CA GLY A 129 -0.92 16.94 10.77
C GLY A 129 0.05 15.81 10.38
N VAL A 130 -0.30 14.99 9.40
CA VAL A 130 0.62 14.00 8.79
C VAL A 130 1.67 14.73 7.94
N PRO A 131 2.97 14.39 8.05
CA PRO A 131 4.01 14.97 7.20
C PRO A 131 3.77 14.71 5.71
N ALA A 132 4.24 15.60 4.85
CA ALA A 132 4.12 15.43 3.39
C ALA A 132 4.99 14.27 2.86
N THR A 133 6.08 13.96 3.55
CA THR A 133 6.95 12.81 3.27
C THR A 133 6.75 11.78 4.37
N VAL A 134 6.17 10.64 4.01
CA VAL A 134 6.00 9.49 4.89
C VAL A 134 6.69 8.31 4.25
N THR A 135 7.60 7.67 4.96
CA THR A 135 8.26 6.41 4.55
C THR A 135 8.05 5.33 5.60
N ASP A 136 7.63 5.72 6.82
CA ASP A 136 7.56 4.83 7.97
C ASP A 136 6.26 5.01 8.73
N ILE A 137 5.69 3.88 9.12
CA ILE A 137 4.60 3.75 10.07
C ILE A 137 5.10 2.86 11.21
N VAL A 138 5.07 3.39 12.42
CA VAL A 138 5.59 2.74 13.61
C VAL A 138 4.48 2.65 14.66
N VAL A 139 4.42 1.51 15.36
CA VAL A 139 3.55 1.38 16.54
C VAL A 139 4.39 1.49 17.79
N LEU A 140 4.04 2.43 18.67
CA LEU A 140 4.70 2.65 19.94
C LEU A 140 3.80 2.16 21.08
N ASN A 141 4.38 1.37 22.00
CA ASN A 141 3.75 1.15 23.30
C ASN A 141 4.01 2.38 24.20
N GLY A 142 3.00 3.23 24.36
CA GLY A 142 3.03 4.41 25.22
C GLY A 142 2.71 4.11 26.70
N GLY A 143 2.33 2.87 27.01
CA GLY A 143 1.87 2.46 28.33
C GLY A 143 3.00 2.05 29.29
N PRO A 144 2.68 1.90 30.58
CA PRO A 144 3.66 1.54 31.60
C PRO A 144 4.00 0.03 31.64
N ALA A 145 3.25 -0.81 30.93
CA ALA A 145 3.40 -2.26 30.91
C ALA A 145 3.56 -2.78 29.48
N ALA A 146 4.16 -3.96 29.33
CA ALA A 146 4.25 -4.61 28.02
C ALA A 146 2.86 -4.92 27.47
N LEU A 147 2.69 -4.78 26.16
CA LEU A 147 1.41 -5.08 25.51
C LEU A 147 1.07 -6.57 25.65
N THR A 148 -0.19 -6.83 25.96
CA THR A 148 -0.70 -8.19 26.05
C THR A 148 -1.15 -8.64 24.66
N GLY A 149 -1.20 -9.95 24.39
CA GLY A 149 -1.53 -10.48 23.06
C GLY A 149 -2.93 -10.17 22.52
N ILE A 150 -3.67 -9.26 23.15
CA ILE A 150 -4.92 -8.68 22.67
C ILE A 150 -4.65 -7.59 21.61
N ASN A 151 -3.50 -6.92 21.68
CA ASN A 151 -3.18 -5.82 20.79
C ASN A 151 -2.68 -6.33 19.44
N THR A 152 -3.52 -6.21 18.41
CA THR A 152 -3.16 -6.42 17.01
C THR A 152 -3.07 -5.09 16.28
N VAL A 153 -2.24 -5.05 15.25
CA VAL A 153 -2.25 -3.99 14.25
C VAL A 153 -2.37 -4.61 12.87
N THR A 154 -3.24 -4.06 12.04
CA THR A 154 -3.39 -4.42 10.64
C THR A 154 -3.36 -3.14 9.83
N ALA A 155 -2.59 -3.09 8.75
CA ALA A 155 -2.61 -1.95 7.86
C ALA A 155 -2.56 -2.33 6.40
N SER A 156 -2.98 -1.37 5.60
CA SER A 156 -2.73 -1.34 4.18
C SER A 156 -2.20 0.04 3.79
N ALA A 157 -1.31 0.09 2.81
CA ALA A 157 -0.69 1.32 2.34
C ALA A 157 -0.57 1.32 0.82
N THR A 158 -0.81 2.49 0.23
CA THR A 158 -0.43 2.80 -1.14
C THR A 158 0.88 3.56 -1.14
N VAL A 159 1.89 2.94 -1.73
CA VAL A 159 3.26 3.42 -1.82
C VAL A 159 3.51 3.93 -3.23
N ARG A 160 4.08 5.12 -3.37
CA ARG A 160 4.56 5.66 -4.63
C ARG A 160 5.97 5.16 -4.86
N VAL A 161 6.13 4.34 -5.89
CA VAL A 161 7.42 3.89 -6.36
C VAL A 161 7.96 5.00 -7.24
N ASP A 162 8.68 5.95 -6.64
CA ASP A 162 9.45 6.90 -7.43
C ASP A 162 10.49 6.06 -8.22
N GLU A 163 10.36 6.01 -9.54
CA GLU A 163 11.31 5.34 -10.44
C GLU A 163 12.65 6.06 -10.28
N PHE A 164 13.54 5.50 -9.47
CA PHE A 164 14.93 5.97 -9.37
C PHE A 164 15.59 5.72 -10.73
N GLU A 165 15.58 6.76 -11.57
CA GLU A 165 16.35 6.91 -12.80
C GLU A 165 16.38 5.70 -13.76
N SER A 166 15.42 5.65 -14.70
CA SER A 166 15.65 5.01 -16.02
C SER A 166 16.48 5.91 -16.96
N THR A 167 17.26 6.86 -16.44
CA THR A 167 18.17 7.71 -17.23
C THR A 167 19.59 7.16 -17.24
N LEU A 168 19.74 5.86 -17.55
CA LEU A 168 21.02 5.33 -18.00
C LEU A 168 20.78 4.24 -19.05
N HIS A 169 21.14 4.57 -20.30
CA HIS A 169 21.19 3.70 -21.49
C HIS A 169 19.96 3.63 -22.41
N GLU A 170 19.55 4.78 -22.95
CA GLU A 170 19.10 4.84 -24.35
C GLU A 170 19.75 6.03 -25.10
N HIS A 171 21.08 6.06 -25.09
CA HIS A 171 21.87 6.77 -26.11
C HIS A 171 22.73 5.73 -26.83
N GLY A 172 22.07 5.03 -27.74
CA GLY A 172 22.67 4.03 -28.61
C GLY A 172 21.81 3.82 -29.85
N GLN A 173 21.25 4.89 -30.42
CA GLN A 173 20.71 4.83 -31.77
C GLN A 173 21.87 4.49 -32.71
N GLY A 174 21.75 3.31 -33.31
CA GLY A 174 22.66 2.86 -34.34
C GLY A 174 22.65 3.80 -35.54
N VAL A 175 23.83 4.17 -35.99
CA VAL A 175 24.12 4.39 -37.41
C VAL A 175 25.30 3.49 -37.75
N SER A 176 24.98 2.35 -38.37
CA SER A 176 25.93 1.52 -39.11
C SER A 176 25.70 1.80 -40.59
N ALA A 177 26.68 2.40 -41.27
CA ALA A 177 26.96 2.12 -42.68
C ALA A 177 28.31 2.72 -43.10
N ARG A 178 29.12 1.84 -43.69
CA ARG A 178 30.43 2.00 -44.34
C ARG A 178 30.45 3.04 -45.47
N VAL A 179 31.59 3.71 -45.65
CA VAL A 179 32.32 4.00 -46.92
C VAL A 179 33.78 4.27 -46.48
N GLY A 180 34.87 3.68 -46.98
CA GLY A 180 35.10 3.03 -48.26
C GLY A 180 35.78 3.98 -49.25
N ASP A 181 36.97 4.50 -48.94
CA ASP A 181 38.13 4.74 -49.83
C ASP A 181 39.23 5.53 -49.08
#